data_AF-A0A8N4QIG7-F1
#
_entry.id   AF-A0A8N4QIG7-F1
#
_cell.length_a   1.000
_cell.length_b   1.000
_cell.length_c   1.000
_cell.angle_alpha   90.00
_cell.angle_beta   90.00
_cell.angle_gamma   90.00
#
_symmetry.space_group_name_H-M   'P 1'
#
loop_
_entity.id
_entity.type
_entity.pdbx_description
1 polymer ?
#
loop_
_entity_poly.entity_id
_entity_poly.type
_entity_poly.pdbx_seq_one_letter_code
_entity_poly.pdbx_strand_id
1 'polypeptide(L)'
;MEQLSRAYYARLSATERNEYLRKLLGELDSDSSRVSDSDDEDWIPVNRGRHQNQRGNLVRDDPEDSEDTEEIAKETSVVEGEEEFESCESEDAVPEGRAQEPCGSFVAKDKTVWNKTPPTQHQTAAHNVVRHRSGPHRSTETLSISETFKQIFTYEIVDIIVRHTNKKAETIFQEYNANHPNSQHQWKPVTIPEIYSFFGILICAGANNSNTDHTFDMWRFDSFPLYRATMGLTRFHNILRFLRLDDSNTRSARKKEDKAAPIRDVCTMLNSNLAQMYKPTANLTIDEQLYPSSTRFTQYISSKPAKYGIRIWWICDAENAYPLQGIMYTGKTDNTREKIRVKE
;
A
#
# COMPACT_ATOMS: atom_id res chain seq x y z
N MET A 1 -12.62 43.32 -1.25
CA MET A 1 -11.48 43.31 -0.30
C MET A 1 -10.23 43.07 -1.14
N GLU A 2 -9.26 43.99 -1.15
CA GLU A 2 -8.01 43.78 -1.91
C GLU A 2 -7.24 42.59 -1.33
N GLN A 3 -6.88 41.63 -2.18
CA GLN A 3 -6.08 40.47 -1.76
C GLN A 3 -4.65 40.92 -1.46
N LEU A 4 -4.19 40.70 -0.23
CA LEU A 4 -2.80 40.99 0.13
C LEU A 4 -1.84 40.05 -0.61
N SER A 5 -0.74 40.60 -1.11
CA SER A 5 0.34 39.78 -1.68
C SER A 5 0.99 38.91 -0.61
N ARG A 6 1.46 37.72 -1.01
CA ARG A 6 2.09 36.74 -0.11
C ARG A 6 3.27 37.31 0.69
N ALA A 7 4.05 38.20 0.07
CA ALA A 7 5.19 38.85 0.71
C ALA A 7 4.77 39.84 1.82
N TYR A 8 3.61 40.48 1.66
CA TYR A 8 3.08 41.41 2.67
C TYR A 8 2.46 40.66 3.85
N TYR A 9 1.69 39.59 3.57
CA TYR A 9 1.09 38.76 4.62
C TYR A 9 2.13 38.14 5.58
N ALA A 10 3.29 37.75 5.04
CA ALA A 10 4.38 37.19 5.85
C ALA A 10 5.01 38.19 6.84
N ARG A 11 4.85 39.51 6.61
CA ARG A 11 5.40 40.58 7.46
C ARG A 11 4.45 41.04 8.56
N LEU A 12 3.20 40.59 8.53
CA LEU A 12 2.19 40.92 9.53
C LEU A 12 2.49 40.18 10.86
N SER A 13 2.23 40.87 11.96
CA SER A 13 2.24 40.28 13.30
C SER A 13 1.14 39.22 13.44
N ALA A 14 1.25 38.35 14.44
CA ALA A 14 0.26 37.30 14.67
C ALA A 14 -1.16 37.84 14.87
N THR A 15 -1.31 38.99 15.53
CA THR A 15 -2.58 39.68 15.74
C THR A 15 -3.16 40.23 14.43
N GLU A 16 -2.34 40.86 13.60
CA GLU A 16 -2.78 41.42 12.31
C GLU A 16 -3.14 40.32 11.30
N ARG A 17 -2.42 39.20 11.30
CA ARG A 17 -2.78 38.03 10.48
C ARG A 17 -4.13 37.47 10.88
N ASN A 18 -4.39 37.35 12.18
CA ASN A 18 -5.67 36.84 12.68
C ASN A 18 -6.83 37.80 12.36
N GLU A 19 -6.62 39.11 12.41
CA GLU A 19 -7.63 40.09 12.04
C GLU A 19 -7.93 40.08 10.53
N TYR A 20 -6.90 39.97 9.70
CA TYR A 20 -7.06 39.80 8.25
C TYR A 20 -7.83 38.53 7.90
N LEU A 21 -7.51 37.40 8.55
CA LEU A 21 -8.22 36.14 8.36
C LEU A 21 -9.67 36.22 8.83
N ARG A 22 -9.95 36.89 9.97
CA ARG A 22 -11.32 37.12 10.45
C ARG A 22 -12.15 37.97 9.49
N LYS A 23 -11.57 39.05 8.94
CA LYS A 23 -12.22 39.86 7.91
C LYS A 23 -12.47 39.07 6.62
N LEU A 24 -11.53 38.22 6.21
CA LEU A 24 -11.64 37.42 4.99
C LEU A 24 -12.68 36.29 5.10
N LEU A 25 -12.78 35.65 6.25
CA LEU A 25 -13.64 34.48 6.49
C LEU A 25 -15.04 34.84 7.02
N GLY A 26 -15.29 36.12 7.33
CA GLY A 26 -16.51 36.57 8.00
C GLY A 26 -16.49 36.23 9.49
N GLU A 27 -17.14 37.06 10.31
CA GLU A 27 -17.29 36.83 11.74
C GLU A 27 -18.12 35.55 11.98
N LEU A 28 -17.46 34.44 12.27
CA LEU A 28 -18.11 33.26 12.83
C LEU A 28 -18.22 33.50 14.33
N ASP A 29 -19.44 33.85 14.77
CA ASP A 29 -19.82 33.87 16.17
C ASP A 29 -19.37 32.59 16.87
N SER A 30 -18.81 32.76 18.08
CA SER A 30 -18.21 31.71 18.90
C SER A 30 -19.22 30.75 19.52
N ASP A 31 -20.36 30.50 18.87
CA ASP A 31 -21.43 29.64 19.39
C ASP A 31 -22.04 28.70 18.34
N SER A 32 -21.20 28.17 17.44
CA SER A 32 -21.59 27.03 16.59
C SER A 32 -21.12 25.71 17.20
N SER A 33 -21.83 25.27 18.23
CA SER A 33 -21.89 23.86 18.66
C SER A 33 -22.88 23.05 17.80
N ARG A 34 -23.26 23.55 16.62
CA ARG A 34 -24.16 22.86 15.68
C ARG A 34 -23.40 22.41 14.45
N VAL A 35 -22.94 21.17 14.51
CA VAL A 35 -22.68 20.37 13.31
C VAL A 35 -24.06 20.04 12.71
N SER A 36 -24.53 20.86 11.80
CA SER A 36 -25.73 20.70 10.96
C SER A 36 -25.52 21.67 9.78
N ASP A 37 -25.61 21.30 8.51
CA ASP A 37 -26.26 20.15 7.90
C ASP A 37 -25.69 19.95 6.49
N SER A 38 -25.78 18.71 5.99
CA SER A 38 -25.90 18.42 4.56
C SER A 38 -26.31 16.96 4.41
N ASP A 39 -27.61 16.67 4.59
CA ASP A 39 -28.49 15.77 3.81
C ASP A 39 -27.96 14.43 3.24
N ASP A 40 -26.86 13.90 3.75
CA ASP A 40 -26.37 12.55 3.49
C ASP A 40 -26.20 11.90 4.88
N GLU A 41 -27.31 11.44 5.49
CA GLU A 41 -27.29 10.46 6.58
C GLU A 41 -26.73 9.14 6.00
N ASP A 42 -25.43 9.16 5.76
CA ASP A 42 -24.64 8.12 5.13
C ASP A 42 -24.50 6.98 6.16
N TRP A 43 -25.57 6.22 6.33
CA TRP A 43 -25.72 5.18 7.33
C TRP A 43 -24.48 4.27 7.43
N ILE A 44 -23.95 4.14 8.64
CA ILE A 44 -22.86 3.21 8.96
C ILE A 44 -23.49 1.98 9.64
N PRO A 45 -23.49 0.79 9.01
CA PRO A 45 -23.99 -0.41 9.65
C PRO A 45 -23.20 -0.71 10.95
N VAL A 46 -23.86 -0.63 12.10
CA VAL A 46 -23.27 -1.01 13.40
C VAL A 46 -23.18 -2.54 13.46
N ASN A 47 -21.97 -3.08 13.63
CA ASN A 47 -21.82 -4.49 14.00
C ASN A 47 -22.42 -4.68 15.40
N ARG A 48 -23.44 -5.53 15.54
CA ARG A 48 -24.04 -5.83 16.85
C ARG A 48 -23.04 -6.65 17.67
N GLY A 49 -22.47 -6.03 18.70
CA GLY A 49 -21.66 -6.70 19.71
C GLY A 49 -21.04 -5.73 20.71
N ARG A 50 -21.86 -5.05 21.52
CA ARG A 50 -21.37 -4.21 22.63
C ARG A 50 -21.76 -4.84 23.96
N HIS A 51 -20.88 -5.66 24.53
CA HIS A 51 -20.91 -5.92 25.97
C HIS A 51 -20.05 -4.87 26.67
N GLN A 52 -20.70 -4.11 27.56
CA GLN A 52 -20.03 -3.31 28.58
C GLN A 52 -19.17 -4.23 29.44
N ASN A 53 -17.88 -3.93 29.63
CA ASN A 53 -17.22 -4.06 30.92
C ASN A 53 -15.90 -3.29 30.98
N GLN A 54 -15.64 -2.78 32.17
CA GLN A 54 -14.55 -1.89 32.54
C GLN A 54 -13.21 -2.64 32.71
N ARG A 55 -12.12 -1.91 32.41
CA ARG A 55 -10.71 -2.10 32.86
C ARG A 55 -9.93 -3.34 32.36
N GLY A 56 -8.87 -3.03 31.60
CA GLY A 56 -7.58 -3.71 31.68
C GLY A 56 -7.26 -4.72 30.56
N ASN A 57 -6.13 -4.49 29.89
CA ASN A 57 -5.44 -5.30 28.87
C ASN A 57 -5.96 -5.28 27.43
N LEU A 58 -5.04 -4.83 26.56
CA LEU A 58 -5.14 -4.77 25.11
C LEU A 58 -5.13 -6.19 24.52
N VAL A 59 -6.32 -6.71 24.24
CA VAL A 59 -6.56 -7.75 23.24
C VAL A 59 -7.31 -7.07 22.10
N ARG A 60 -6.78 -7.14 20.88
CA ARG A 60 -7.43 -6.60 19.68
C ARG A 60 -8.29 -7.71 19.09
N ASP A 61 -9.60 -7.59 19.26
CA ASP A 61 -10.60 -8.38 18.56
C ASP A 61 -10.84 -7.82 17.15
N ASP A 62 -10.72 -8.70 16.16
CA ASP A 62 -11.07 -8.52 14.74
C ASP A 62 -12.59 -8.47 14.55
N PRO A 63 -13.12 -7.83 13.48
CA PRO A 63 -14.48 -8.10 13.02
C PRO A 63 -14.50 -9.18 11.94
N GLU A 64 -15.36 -10.17 12.20
CA GLU A 64 -15.73 -11.31 11.36
C GLU A 64 -16.25 -10.87 9.98
N ASP A 65 -15.59 -11.38 8.93
CA ASP A 65 -16.18 -11.71 7.63
C ASP A 65 -15.62 -13.11 7.29
N SER A 66 -15.98 -14.08 8.14
CA SER A 66 -15.62 -15.49 8.01
C SER A 66 -16.87 -16.30 7.69
N GLU A 67 -17.16 -16.42 6.40
CA GLU A 67 -17.82 -17.62 5.90
C GLU A 67 -16.72 -18.60 5.47
N ASP A 68 -16.88 -19.85 5.89
CA ASP A 68 -15.99 -21.02 5.78
C ASP A 68 -14.89 -21.15 6.85
N THR A 69 -15.32 -21.49 8.06
CA THR A 69 -14.53 -22.24 9.06
C THR A 69 -14.76 -23.74 8.88
N GLU A 70 -13.90 -24.39 8.08
CA GLU A 70 -13.68 -25.85 8.19
C GLU A 70 -12.37 -26.13 8.96
N GLU A 71 -12.53 -26.96 9.98
CA GLU A 71 -11.56 -27.72 10.78
C GLU A 71 -10.05 -27.41 10.71
N ILE A 72 -9.53 -26.94 11.84
CA ILE A 72 -8.10 -26.89 12.14
C ILE A 72 -7.60 -28.34 12.36
N ALA A 73 -7.01 -28.93 11.33
CA ALA A 73 -6.06 -30.01 11.54
C ALA A 73 -4.75 -29.42 12.08
N LYS A 74 -4.41 -29.79 13.32
CA LYS A 74 -3.10 -29.55 13.93
C LYS A 74 -2.03 -30.22 13.05
N GLU A 75 -1.36 -29.47 12.20
CA GLU A 75 -0.04 -29.84 11.70
C GLU A 75 1.03 -29.00 12.41
N THR A 76 1.97 -29.75 12.94
CA THR A 76 3.06 -29.41 13.82
C THR A 76 3.89 -28.24 13.28
N SER A 77 4.09 -27.23 14.12
CA SER A 77 5.05 -26.15 13.91
C SER A 77 6.46 -26.72 13.77
N VAL A 78 6.95 -26.86 12.54
CA VAL A 78 8.38 -27.03 12.30
C VAL A 78 9.01 -25.64 12.42
N VAL A 79 9.66 -25.42 13.56
CA VAL A 79 10.59 -24.32 13.79
C VAL A 79 11.79 -24.60 12.89
N GLU A 80 11.90 -23.90 11.76
CA GLU A 80 13.18 -23.80 11.07
C GLU A 80 13.87 -22.54 11.61
N GLY A 81 14.86 -22.77 12.46
CA GLY A 81 15.82 -21.75 12.87
C GLY A 81 16.53 -21.20 11.62
N GLU A 82 16.71 -19.89 11.61
CA GLU A 82 17.64 -19.24 10.71
C GLU A 82 19.01 -19.89 10.95
N GLU A 83 19.58 -20.55 9.93
CA GLU A 83 21.00 -20.94 9.99
C GLU A 83 21.81 -19.64 10.00
N GLU A 84 22.13 -19.18 11.21
CA GLU A 84 23.24 -18.28 11.47
C GLU A 84 24.51 -18.94 10.94
N PHE A 85 25.21 -18.23 10.06
CA PHE A 85 26.52 -18.65 9.57
C PHE A 85 27.52 -18.54 10.73
N GLU A 86 27.65 -19.60 11.53
CA GLU A 86 28.71 -19.75 12.53
C GLU A 86 30.07 -19.90 11.84
N SER A 87 30.94 -18.92 12.07
CA SER A 87 32.36 -19.00 11.72
C SER A 87 33.06 -19.99 12.67
N CYS A 88 33.29 -21.22 12.23
CA CYS A 88 34.22 -22.11 12.92
C CYS A 88 35.67 -21.77 12.56
N GLU A 89 36.38 -21.13 13.47
CA GLU A 89 37.84 -21.22 13.55
C GLU A 89 38.20 -22.59 14.11
N SER A 90 38.97 -23.38 13.36
CA SER A 90 39.72 -24.51 13.90
C SER A 90 41.09 -24.55 13.24
N GLU A 91 42.10 -24.19 14.02
CA GLU A 91 43.49 -24.57 13.79
C GLU A 91 43.61 -26.10 13.97
N ASP A 92 44.05 -26.83 12.94
CA ASP A 92 45.29 -27.61 13.02
C ASP A 92 45.51 -28.60 11.84
N ALA A 93 46.81 -28.66 11.48
CA ALA A 93 47.56 -29.76 10.85
C ALA A 93 47.37 -30.12 9.35
N VAL A 94 48.41 -29.77 8.58
CA VAL A 94 48.78 -30.29 7.25
C VAL A 94 49.39 -31.70 7.41
N PRO A 95 49.21 -32.65 6.47
CA PRO A 95 50.25 -32.84 5.45
C PRO A 95 49.75 -33.13 4.02
N GLU A 96 50.41 -32.42 3.10
CA GLU A 96 50.83 -32.75 1.73
C GLU A 96 50.07 -33.78 0.87
N GLY A 97 49.72 -33.30 -0.33
CA GLY A 97 50.00 -34.04 -1.56
C GLY A 97 48.78 -34.50 -2.36
N ARG A 98 48.07 -33.57 -3.00
CA ARG A 98 47.34 -33.85 -4.26
C ARG A 98 47.05 -32.56 -5.02
N ALA A 99 47.12 -32.67 -6.34
CA ALA A 99 47.14 -31.58 -7.32
C ALA A 99 46.06 -30.51 -7.11
N GLN A 100 46.45 -29.25 -7.28
CA GLN A 100 45.58 -28.07 -7.22
C GLN A 100 44.45 -28.17 -8.25
N GLU A 101 43.22 -28.41 -7.79
CA GLU A 101 42.03 -27.94 -8.49
C GLU A 101 41.97 -26.42 -8.37
N PRO A 102 41.58 -25.66 -9.42
CA PRO A 102 41.47 -24.21 -9.33
C PRO A 102 40.34 -23.83 -8.37
N CYS A 103 40.74 -23.55 -7.13
CA CYS A 103 39.92 -23.07 -6.04
C CYS A 103 39.38 -21.68 -6.37
N GLY A 104 38.06 -21.53 -6.52
CA GLY A 104 37.45 -20.21 -6.60
C GLY A 104 36.10 -20.08 -7.30
N SER A 105 35.59 -21.13 -7.96
CA SER A 105 34.31 -21.09 -8.68
C SER A 105 33.19 -21.83 -7.93
N PHE A 106 32.01 -21.21 -7.83
CA PHE A 106 30.78 -21.79 -7.29
C PHE A 106 29.76 -21.93 -8.42
N VAL A 107 29.12 -23.08 -8.55
CA VAL A 107 28.14 -23.32 -9.62
C VAL A 107 26.74 -23.39 -9.03
N ALA A 108 25.84 -22.51 -9.47
CA ALA A 108 24.43 -22.51 -9.08
C ALA A 108 23.63 -23.61 -9.81
N LYS A 109 22.40 -23.90 -9.33
CA LYS A 109 21.54 -24.99 -9.88
C LYS A 109 21.13 -24.77 -11.34
N ASP A 110 21.15 -23.53 -11.81
CA ASP A 110 20.93 -23.12 -13.20
C ASP A 110 22.20 -23.20 -14.06
N LYS A 111 23.31 -23.72 -13.50
CA LYS A 111 24.66 -23.79 -14.09
C LYS A 111 25.39 -22.45 -14.19
N THR A 112 24.90 -21.40 -13.55
CA THR A 112 25.62 -20.12 -13.46
C THR A 112 26.88 -20.31 -12.61
N VAL A 113 28.05 -19.92 -13.15
CA VAL A 113 29.35 -20.05 -12.47
C VAL A 113 29.76 -18.70 -11.87
N TRP A 114 29.86 -18.65 -10.55
CA TRP A 114 30.30 -17.50 -9.75
C TRP A 114 31.76 -17.65 -9.37
N ASN A 115 32.58 -16.63 -9.57
CA ASN A 115 33.99 -16.66 -9.17
C ASN A 115 34.24 -15.74 -7.97
N LYS A 116 35.06 -16.19 -7.00
CA LYS A 116 35.49 -15.36 -5.85
C LYS A 116 36.32 -14.14 -6.28
N THR A 117 37.13 -14.32 -7.31
CA THR A 117 37.92 -13.24 -7.89
C THR A 117 37.17 -12.64 -9.07
N PRO A 118 37.00 -11.31 -9.11
CA PRO A 118 36.42 -10.67 -10.28
C PRO A 118 37.30 -10.96 -11.50
N PRO A 119 36.71 -11.23 -12.68
CA PRO A 119 37.48 -11.35 -13.90
C PRO A 119 38.30 -10.07 -14.12
N THR A 120 39.52 -10.23 -14.65
CA THR A 120 40.43 -9.12 -14.94
C THR A 120 39.70 -8.09 -15.79
N GLN A 121 39.71 -6.81 -15.40
CA GLN A 121 38.99 -5.74 -16.09
C GLN A 121 39.48 -5.61 -17.54
N HIS A 122 38.78 -6.27 -18.46
CA HIS A 122 38.76 -5.90 -19.86
C HIS A 122 37.64 -4.88 -20.09
N GLN A 123 37.80 -4.08 -21.15
CA GLN A 123 36.81 -3.11 -21.61
C GLN A 123 35.40 -3.71 -21.54
N THR A 124 34.46 -2.99 -20.90
CA THR A 124 33.06 -3.43 -20.79
C THR A 124 32.56 -3.84 -22.16
N ALA A 125 32.10 -5.10 -22.28
CA ALA A 125 31.61 -5.62 -23.54
C ALA A 125 30.52 -4.67 -24.09
N ALA A 126 30.53 -4.40 -25.41
CA ALA A 126 29.68 -3.37 -25.99
C ALA A 126 28.18 -3.54 -25.69
N HIS A 127 27.73 -4.78 -25.47
CA HIS A 127 26.36 -5.12 -25.08
C HIS A 127 26.00 -4.75 -23.63
N ASN A 128 26.98 -4.59 -22.74
CA ASN A 128 26.81 -4.15 -21.35
C ASN A 128 26.90 -2.63 -21.20
N VAL A 129 27.22 -1.90 -22.28
CA VAL A 129 27.23 -0.45 -22.26
C VAL A 129 25.80 0.04 -22.41
N VAL A 130 25.23 0.52 -21.30
CA VAL A 130 23.94 1.20 -21.29
C VAL A 130 24.07 2.53 -22.01
N ARG A 131 23.45 2.64 -23.19
CA ARG A 131 23.50 3.85 -24.04
C ARG A 131 22.22 4.68 -23.98
N HIS A 132 21.16 4.16 -23.36
CA HIS A 132 19.91 4.90 -23.22
C HIS A 132 20.00 5.92 -22.09
N ARG A 133 19.33 7.06 -22.27
CA ARG A 133 19.17 8.04 -21.20
C ARG A 133 18.17 7.50 -20.17
N SER A 134 18.54 7.53 -18.90
CA SER A 134 17.63 7.25 -17.78
C SER A 134 16.63 8.39 -17.57
N GLY A 135 15.55 8.11 -16.85
CA GLY A 135 14.50 9.07 -16.56
C GLY A 135 13.14 8.67 -17.14
N PRO A 136 12.17 9.59 -17.13
CA PRO A 136 10.84 9.34 -17.67
C PRO A 136 10.87 8.87 -19.13
N HIS A 137 10.05 7.87 -19.46
CA HIS A 137 10.01 7.31 -20.82
C HIS A 137 9.45 8.32 -21.84
N ARG A 138 8.59 9.24 -21.39
CA ARG A 138 8.01 10.33 -22.17
C ARG A 138 8.26 11.65 -21.45
N SER A 139 8.24 12.76 -22.19
CA SER A 139 8.33 14.07 -21.54
C SER A 139 7.16 14.26 -20.59
N THR A 140 7.48 14.57 -19.33
CA THR A 140 6.51 14.91 -18.28
C THR A 140 6.43 16.41 -18.04
N GLU A 141 7.10 17.24 -18.86
CA GLU A 141 7.22 18.70 -18.66
C GLU A 141 5.86 19.42 -18.67
N THR A 142 4.89 18.88 -19.40
CA THR A 142 3.53 19.43 -19.48
C THR A 142 2.57 18.82 -18.47
N LEU A 143 2.99 17.81 -17.70
CA LEU A 143 2.12 17.14 -16.73
C LEU A 143 2.15 17.90 -15.40
N SER A 144 0.96 18.12 -14.84
CA SER A 144 0.85 18.53 -13.44
C SER A 144 1.22 17.36 -12.52
N ILE A 145 1.44 17.65 -11.23
CA ILE A 145 1.66 16.62 -10.21
C ILE A 145 0.51 15.60 -10.18
N SER A 146 -0.73 16.09 -10.27
CA SER A 146 -1.93 15.25 -10.31
C SER A 146 -1.97 14.37 -11.56
N GLU A 147 -1.69 14.94 -12.74
CA GLU A 147 -1.68 14.17 -13.98
C GLU A 147 -0.54 13.15 -14.04
N THR A 148 0.57 13.42 -13.34
CA THR A 148 1.69 12.48 -13.18
C THR A 148 1.27 11.29 -12.31
N PHE A 149 0.60 11.55 -11.18
CA PHE A 149 0.05 10.49 -10.34
C PHE A 149 -0.95 9.61 -11.10
N LYS A 150 -1.79 10.22 -11.95
CA LYS A 150 -2.74 9.52 -12.81
C LYS A 150 -2.09 8.69 -13.93
N GLN A 151 -0.80 8.84 -14.22
CA GLN A 151 -0.10 7.88 -15.10
C GLN A 151 0.21 6.57 -14.37
N ILE A 152 0.30 6.59 -13.05
CA ILE A 152 0.58 5.42 -12.21
C ILE A 152 -0.74 4.79 -11.74
N PHE A 153 -1.62 5.59 -11.15
CA PHE A 153 -2.99 5.22 -10.78
C PHE A 153 -3.95 5.72 -11.85
N THR A 154 -3.98 5.00 -12.96
CA THR A 154 -4.73 5.39 -14.15
C THR A 154 -6.25 5.32 -13.94
N TYR A 155 -6.97 5.97 -14.86
CA TYR A 155 -8.43 5.95 -14.87
C TYR A 155 -8.98 4.53 -14.90
N GLU A 156 -8.31 3.59 -15.57
CA GLU A 156 -8.71 2.18 -15.65
C GLU A 156 -8.58 1.48 -14.29
N ILE A 157 -7.49 1.74 -13.55
CA ILE A 157 -7.34 1.23 -12.18
C ILE A 157 -8.46 1.78 -11.31
N VAL A 158 -8.69 3.10 -11.35
CA VAL A 158 -9.73 3.74 -10.53
C VAL A 158 -11.13 3.28 -10.91
N ASP A 159 -11.39 3.04 -12.19
CA ASP A 159 -12.67 2.49 -12.67
C ASP A 159 -12.95 1.09 -12.12
N ILE A 160 -11.94 0.21 -12.05
CA ILE A 160 -12.06 -1.10 -11.38
C ILE A 160 -12.48 -0.91 -9.92
N ILE A 161 -11.83 0.02 -9.21
CA ILE A 161 -12.12 0.32 -7.81
C ILE A 161 -13.55 0.81 -7.66
N VAL A 162 -13.96 1.78 -8.48
CA VAL A 162 -15.31 2.36 -8.47
C VAL A 162 -16.36 1.28 -8.69
N ARG A 163 -16.23 0.48 -9.76
CA ARG A 163 -17.20 -0.56 -10.12
C ARG A 163 -17.40 -1.57 -9.00
N HIS A 164 -16.32 -2.10 -8.44
CA HIS A 164 -16.40 -3.16 -7.44
C HIS A 164 -16.76 -2.64 -6.04
N THR A 165 -16.38 -1.41 -5.72
CA THR A 165 -16.79 -0.73 -4.48
C THR A 165 -18.31 -0.48 -4.49
N ASN A 166 -18.84 0.07 -5.58
CA ASN A 166 -20.29 0.30 -5.73
C ASN A 166 -21.08 -1.00 -5.66
N LYS A 167 -20.65 -2.04 -6.39
CA LYS A 167 -21.29 -3.35 -6.36
C LYS A 167 -21.37 -3.93 -4.94
N LYS A 168 -20.30 -3.84 -4.14
CA LYS A 168 -20.31 -4.32 -2.75
C LYS A 168 -21.24 -3.49 -1.87
N ALA A 169 -21.20 -2.17 -1.98
CA ALA A 169 -22.06 -1.29 -1.20
C ALA A 169 -23.55 -1.52 -1.52
N GLU A 170 -23.91 -1.58 -2.80
CA GLU A 170 -25.28 -1.86 -3.24
C GLU A 170 -25.82 -3.18 -2.70
N THR A 171 -25.00 -4.24 -2.72
CA THR A 171 -25.39 -5.55 -2.18
C THR A 171 -25.73 -5.45 -0.68
N ILE A 172 -24.88 -4.80 0.11
CA ILE A 172 -25.09 -4.64 1.55
C ILE A 172 -26.32 -3.78 1.87
N PHE A 173 -26.53 -2.71 1.11
CA PHE A 173 -27.70 -1.84 1.29
C PHE A 173 -29.00 -2.57 0.92
N GLN A 174 -29.00 -3.35 -0.14
CA GLN A 174 -30.14 -4.18 -0.53
C GLN A 174 -30.49 -5.22 0.55
N GLU A 175 -29.49 -5.93 1.08
CA GLU A 175 -29.66 -6.89 2.18
C GLU A 175 -30.20 -6.22 3.45
N TYR A 176 -29.69 -5.03 3.80
CA TYR A 176 -30.20 -4.27 4.93
C TYR A 176 -31.66 -3.86 4.74
N ASN A 177 -31.97 -3.29 3.58
CA ASN A 177 -33.29 -2.79 3.22
C ASN A 177 -34.34 -3.91 3.18
N ALA A 178 -33.97 -5.09 2.70
CA ALA A 178 -34.84 -6.27 2.73
C ALA A 178 -35.24 -6.66 4.16
N ASN A 179 -34.33 -6.48 5.12
CA ASN A 179 -34.56 -6.78 6.54
C ASN A 179 -35.19 -5.62 7.34
N HIS A 180 -35.23 -4.41 6.77
CA HIS A 180 -35.73 -3.21 7.46
C HIS A 180 -36.69 -2.38 6.58
N PRO A 181 -37.92 -2.87 6.28
CA PRO A 181 -38.86 -2.17 5.41
C PRO A 181 -39.21 -0.73 5.84
N ASN A 182 -39.11 -0.44 7.15
CA ASN A 182 -39.45 0.86 7.72
C ASN A 182 -38.26 1.83 7.82
N SER A 183 -37.04 1.41 7.47
CA SER A 183 -35.84 2.25 7.47
C SER A 183 -34.99 1.85 6.27
N GLN A 184 -35.27 2.47 5.13
CA GLN A 184 -34.57 2.22 3.88
C GLN A 184 -33.42 3.20 3.74
N HIS A 185 -32.25 2.69 3.37
CA HIS A 185 -31.08 3.51 3.03
C HIS A 185 -30.74 3.37 1.56
N GLN A 186 -30.14 4.40 0.98
CA GLN A 186 -29.69 4.38 -0.39
C GLN A 186 -28.20 4.63 -0.46
N TRP A 187 -27.48 3.76 -1.17
CA TRP A 187 -26.08 3.99 -1.47
C TRP A 187 -25.96 5.05 -2.56
N LYS A 188 -25.18 6.10 -2.29
CA LYS A 188 -24.73 7.06 -3.30
C LYS A 188 -23.47 6.53 -3.97
N PRO A 189 -23.52 6.17 -5.28
CA PRO A 189 -22.39 5.55 -5.94
C PRO A 189 -21.13 6.42 -5.89
N VAL A 190 -19.99 5.81 -5.58
CA VAL A 190 -18.70 6.48 -5.71
C VAL A 190 -18.38 6.75 -7.16
N THR A 191 -17.69 7.86 -7.41
CA THR A 191 -17.26 8.29 -8.75
C THR A 191 -15.74 8.30 -8.86
N ILE A 192 -15.22 8.31 -10.09
CA ILE A 192 -13.77 8.40 -10.33
C ILE A 192 -13.15 9.64 -9.65
N PRO A 193 -13.70 10.87 -9.80
CA PRO A 193 -13.17 12.03 -9.09
C PRO A 193 -13.17 11.86 -7.57
N GLU A 194 -14.21 11.23 -7.01
CA GLU A 194 -14.32 11.00 -5.57
C GLU A 194 -13.25 10.02 -5.05
N ILE A 195 -12.92 8.96 -5.81
CA ILE A 195 -11.83 8.06 -5.44
C ILE A 195 -10.46 8.74 -5.55
N TYR A 196 -10.25 9.63 -6.54
CA TYR A 196 -9.03 10.44 -6.57
C TYR A 196 -8.95 11.42 -5.38
N SER A 197 -10.08 12.04 -5.00
CA SER A 197 -10.17 12.86 -3.79
C SER A 197 -9.86 12.06 -2.52
N PHE A 198 -10.37 10.83 -2.44
CA PHE A 198 -10.07 9.89 -1.36
C PHE A 198 -8.57 9.57 -1.28
N PHE A 199 -7.91 9.27 -2.40
CA PHE A 199 -6.46 9.10 -2.44
C PHE A 199 -5.71 10.36 -2.02
N GLY A 200 -6.19 11.54 -2.41
CA GLY A 200 -5.64 12.82 -1.97
C GLY A 200 -5.62 12.94 -0.45
N ILE A 201 -6.71 12.56 0.23
CA ILE A 201 -6.77 12.53 1.70
C ILE A 201 -5.74 11.56 2.28
N LEU A 202 -5.62 10.34 1.74
CA LEU A 202 -4.65 9.36 2.24
C LEU A 202 -3.21 9.85 2.10
N ILE A 203 -2.88 10.47 0.96
CA ILE A 203 -1.55 11.06 0.71
C ILE A 203 -1.29 12.22 1.68
N CYS A 204 -2.27 13.10 1.88
CA CYS A 204 -2.15 14.21 2.82
C CYS A 204 -2.01 13.72 4.27
N ALA A 205 -2.76 12.68 4.67
CA ALA A 205 -2.64 12.08 5.99
C ALA A 205 -1.25 11.50 6.24
N GLY A 206 -0.66 10.84 5.24
CA GLY A 206 0.73 10.38 5.29
C GLY A 206 1.72 11.54 5.40
N ALA A 207 1.58 12.57 4.57
CA ALA A 207 2.47 13.75 4.59
C ALA A 207 2.41 14.52 5.92
N ASN A 208 1.24 14.53 6.58
CA ASN A 208 1.03 15.18 7.86
C ASN A 208 1.35 14.27 9.07
N ASN A 209 1.77 13.02 8.85
CA ASN A 209 1.95 12.00 9.88
C ASN A 209 0.67 11.73 10.73
N SER A 210 -0.51 11.93 10.14
CA SER A 210 -1.80 11.65 10.77
C SER A 210 -2.31 10.23 10.51
N ASN A 211 -1.47 9.34 9.98
CA ASN A 211 -1.86 7.97 9.63
C ASN A 211 -2.19 7.08 10.85
N THR A 212 -1.81 7.50 12.05
CA THR A 212 -2.18 6.84 13.32
C THR A 212 -3.24 7.60 14.11
N ASP A 213 -3.62 8.80 13.65
CA ASP A 213 -4.62 9.61 14.33
C ASP A 213 -5.99 8.96 14.17
N HIS A 214 -6.84 9.15 15.17
CA HIS A 214 -8.22 8.74 15.03
C HIS A 214 -8.90 9.63 13.97
N THR A 215 -9.64 9.03 13.04
CA THR A 215 -10.26 9.78 11.93
C THR A 215 -11.21 10.89 12.40
N PHE A 216 -11.83 10.73 13.58
CA PHE A 216 -12.62 11.80 14.18
C PHE A 216 -11.78 13.04 14.48
N ASP A 217 -10.57 12.85 15.02
CA ASP A 217 -9.66 13.95 15.32
C ASP A 217 -9.15 14.61 14.03
N MET A 218 -8.85 13.81 13.00
CA MET A 218 -8.53 14.34 11.68
C MET A 218 -9.65 15.26 11.13
N TRP A 219 -10.92 14.94 11.37
CA TRP A 219 -12.08 15.72 10.89
C TRP A 219 -12.57 16.79 11.86
N ARG A 220 -11.81 17.15 12.89
CA ARG A 220 -12.17 18.29 13.75
C ARG A 220 -11.96 19.64 13.04
N PHE A 221 -12.58 20.68 13.59
CA PHE A 221 -12.50 22.03 13.04
C PHE A 221 -11.09 22.64 13.16
N ASP A 222 -10.35 22.25 14.20
CA ASP A 222 -8.99 22.68 14.53
C ASP A 222 -7.91 21.85 13.83
N SER A 223 -8.29 20.77 13.15
CA SER A 223 -7.41 19.92 12.33
C SER A 223 -7.24 20.46 10.91
N PHE A 224 -6.43 19.77 10.09
CA PHE A 224 -6.15 20.17 8.72
C PHE A 224 -7.44 20.39 7.92
N PRO A 225 -7.72 21.63 7.45
CA PRO A 225 -9.00 21.95 6.81
C PRO A 225 -9.27 21.14 5.54
N LEU A 226 -8.22 20.67 4.88
CA LEU A 226 -8.31 19.96 3.61
C LEU A 226 -9.11 18.65 3.72
N TYR A 227 -9.08 17.95 4.85
CA TYR A 227 -9.84 16.70 5.01
C TYR A 227 -11.35 16.96 4.92
N ARG A 228 -11.85 17.92 5.71
CA ARG A 228 -13.26 18.32 5.74
C ARG A 228 -13.71 19.01 4.45
N ALA A 229 -12.83 19.77 3.82
CA ALA A 229 -13.10 20.43 2.55
C ALA A 229 -13.20 19.43 1.38
N THR A 230 -12.56 18.27 1.50
CA THR A 230 -12.52 17.26 0.43
C THR A 230 -13.71 16.30 0.50
N MET A 231 -14.02 15.75 1.67
CA MET A 231 -15.23 14.92 1.89
C MET A 231 -15.62 14.86 3.36
N GLY A 232 -16.89 14.54 3.63
CA GLY A 232 -17.37 14.30 5.00
C GLY A 232 -16.77 13.05 5.63
N LEU A 233 -16.67 13.02 6.97
CA LEU A 233 -16.12 11.90 7.74
C LEU A 233 -16.88 10.59 7.47
N THR A 234 -18.21 10.67 7.48
CA THR A 234 -19.10 9.53 7.24
C THR A 234 -18.86 8.93 5.85
N ARG A 235 -18.75 9.79 4.83
CA ARG A 235 -18.47 9.37 3.45
C ARG A 235 -17.10 8.70 3.33
N PHE A 236 -16.07 9.26 3.98
CA PHE A 236 -14.73 8.67 4.04
C PHE A 236 -14.76 7.27 4.66
N HIS A 237 -15.47 7.08 5.77
CA HIS A 237 -15.65 5.77 6.40
C HIS A 237 -16.41 4.78 5.52
N ASN A 238 -17.45 5.22 4.83
CA ASN A 238 -18.19 4.37 3.90
C ASN A 238 -17.32 3.89 2.73
N ILE A 239 -16.51 4.79 2.14
CA ILE A 239 -15.54 4.42 1.10
C ILE A 239 -14.53 3.40 1.66
N LEU A 240 -13.93 3.66 2.82
CA LEU A 240 -12.99 2.73 3.46
C LEU A 240 -13.58 1.33 3.66
N ARG A 241 -14.83 1.26 4.11
CA ARG A 241 -15.53 0.00 4.41
C ARG A 241 -15.81 -0.82 3.15
N PHE A 242 -16.33 -0.17 2.11
CA PHE A 242 -16.80 -0.85 0.91
C PHE A 242 -15.74 -0.98 -0.18
N LEU A 243 -14.55 -0.38 -0.02
CA LEU A 243 -13.48 -0.42 -1.01
C LEU A 243 -13.20 -1.85 -1.49
N ARG A 244 -13.29 -2.10 -2.80
CA ARG A 244 -12.94 -3.39 -3.44
C ARG A 244 -12.10 -3.16 -4.68
N LEU A 245 -11.14 -4.05 -4.93
CA LEU A 245 -10.19 -3.97 -6.05
C LEU A 245 -10.39 -5.08 -7.09
N ASP A 246 -11.40 -5.93 -6.93
CA ASP A 246 -11.66 -7.08 -7.80
C ASP A 246 -13.15 -7.46 -7.87
N ASP A 247 -13.50 -8.29 -8.84
CA ASP A 247 -14.84 -8.87 -8.92
C ASP A 247 -15.03 -10.02 -7.93
N SER A 248 -15.98 -9.85 -7.00
CA SER A 248 -16.37 -10.85 -6.01
C SER A 248 -16.85 -12.15 -6.65
N ASN A 249 -17.49 -12.08 -7.83
CA ASN A 249 -18.09 -13.25 -8.47
C ASN A 249 -17.05 -14.28 -8.94
N THR A 250 -15.85 -13.82 -9.32
CA THR A 250 -14.77 -14.69 -9.80
C THR A 250 -13.72 -14.98 -8.73
N ARG A 251 -13.79 -14.26 -7.59
CA ARG A 251 -12.77 -14.30 -6.53
C ARG A 251 -12.58 -15.69 -5.95
N SER A 252 -13.65 -16.44 -5.69
CA SER A 252 -13.54 -17.77 -5.08
C SER A 252 -12.81 -18.78 -5.97
N ALA A 253 -12.95 -18.67 -7.29
CA ALA A 253 -12.19 -19.49 -8.23
C ALA A 253 -10.71 -19.08 -8.26
N ARG A 254 -10.44 -17.77 -8.38
CA ARG A 254 -9.06 -17.23 -8.44
C ARG A 254 -8.26 -17.48 -7.17
N LYS A 255 -8.91 -17.40 -6.00
CA LYS A 255 -8.27 -17.65 -4.69
C LYS A 255 -7.69 -19.06 -4.52
N LYS A 256 -8.17 -20.04 -5.29
CA LYS A 256 -7.62 -21.40 -5.28
C LYS A 256 -6.19 -21.44 -5.81
N GLU A 257 -5.87 -20.53 -6.73
CA GLU A 257 -4.55 -20.44 -7.37
C GLU A 257 -3.71 -19.28 -6.82
N ASP A 258 -4.34 -18.16 -6.47
CA ASP A 258 -3.65 -16.95 -5.99
C ASP A 258 -4.32 -16.38 -4.74
N LYS A 259 -3.63 -16.47 -3.60
CA LYS A 259 -4.13 -15.93 -2.33
C LYS A 259 -4.29 -14.40 -2.36
N ALA A 260 -3.55 -13.70 -3.23
CA ALA A 260 -3.65 -12.26 -3.44
C ALA A 260 -4.66 -11.88 -4.54
N ALA A 261 -5.50 -12.82 -5.00
CA ALA A 261 -6.55 -12.57 -5.98
C ALA A 261 -7.38 -11.28 -5.74
N PRO A 262 -7.73 -10.89 -4.49
CA PRO A 262 -8.49 -9.65 -4.25
C PRO A 262 -7.82 -8.35 -4.71
N ILE A 263 -6.49 -8.35 -4.91
CA ILE A 263 -5.72 -7.17 -5.28
C ILE A 263 -4.86 -7.38 -6.54
N ARG A 264 -4.81 -8.61 -7.05
CA ARG A 264 -3.89 -9.03 -8.12
C ARG A 264 -3.96 -8.17 -9.37
N ASP A 265 -5.17 -7.91 -9.86
CA ASP A 265 -5.36 -7.20 -11.13
C ASP A 265 -4.82 -5.77 -11.04
N VAL A 266 -5.16 -5.06 -9.96
CA VAL A 266 -4.64 -3.71 -9.67
C VAL A 266 -3.13 -3.71 -9.48
N CYS A 267 -2.55 -4.69 -8.76
CA CYS A 267 -1.10 -4.79 -8.59
C CYS A 267 -0.37 -5.03 -9.93
N THR A 268 -0.93 -5.88 -10.79
CA THR A 268 -0.37 -6.15 -12.13
C THR A 268 -0.39 -4.88 -13.00
N MET A 269 -1.52 -4.16 -13.01
CA MET A 269 -1.63 -2.89 -13.73
C MET A 269 -0.65 -1.84 -13.19
N LEU A 270 -0.53 -1.73 -11.87
CA LEU A 270 0.41 -0.82 -11.22
C LEU A 270 1.86 -1.12 -11.63
N ASN A 271 2.28 -2.38 -11.60
CA ASN A 271 3.62 -2.78 -12.05
C ASN A 271 3.86 -2.43 -13.52
N SER A 272 2.86 -2.68 -14.39
CA SER A 272 2.95 -2.31 -15.80
C SER A 272 3.13 -0.80 -15.96
N ASN A 273 2.38 0.01 -15.22
CA ASN A 273 2.44 1.47 -15.31
C ASN A 273 3.80 2.00 -14.82
N LEU A 274 4.32 1.46 -13.70
CA LEU A 274 5.64 1.82 -13.18
C LEU A 274 6.75 1.54 -14.21
N ALA A 275 6.77 0.33 -14.78
CA ALA A 275 7.77 -0.06 -15.78
C ALA A 275 7.68 0.76 -17.07
N GLN A 276 6.46 1.15 -17.49
CA GLN A 276 6.27 1.96 -18.70
C GLN A 276 6.68 3.41 -18.51
N MET A 277 6.59 3.94 -17.28
CA MET A 277 6.81 5.37 -17.05
C MET A 277 8.28 5.76 -16.93
N TYR A 278 9.17 4.80 -16.65
CA TYR A 278 10.54 5.12 -16.27
C TYR A 278 11.58 4.17 -16.91
N LYS A 279 12.68 4.75 -17.39
CA LYS A 279 13.87 4.02 -17.85
C LYS A 279 14.93 4.10 -16.76
N PRO A 280 15.33 2.97 -16.16
CA PRO A 280 16.32 2.98 -15.10
C PRO A 280 17.73 3.30 -15.58
N THR A 281 18.56 3.66 -14.61
CA THR A 281 20.02 3.75 -14.79
C THR A 281 20.64 2.36 -14.96
N ALA A 282 21.97 2.31 -15.09
CA ALA A 282 22.70 1.05 -15.19
C ALA A 282 22.70 0.24 -13.88
N ASN A 283 22.39 0.88 -12.74
CA ASN A 283 22.50 0.30 -11.42
C ASN A 283 21.10 0.03 -10.86
N LEU A 284 20.80 -1.25 -10.61
CA LEU A 284 19.54 -1.68 -10.02
C LEU A 284 19.80 -2.31 -8.65
N THR A 285 18.84 -2.17 -7.75
CA THR A 285 18.83 -2.86 -6.46
C THR A 285 17.61 -3.74 -6.34
N ILE A 286 17.76 -4.90 -5.69
CA ILE A 286 16.69 -5.82 -5.36
C ILE A 286 16.70 -6.03 -3.86
N ASP A 287 15.59 -5.75 -3.21
CA ASP A 287 15.47 -5.89 -1.76
C ASP A 287 14.02 -6.22 -1.36
N GLU A 288 13.83 -6.67 -0.12
CA GLU A 288 12.51 -6.93 0.45
C GLU A 288 11.95 -5.76 1.27
N GLN A 289 10.69 -5.46 1.02
CA GLN A 289 9.84 -4.63 1.85
C GLN A 289 8.87 -5.51 2.64
N LEU A 290 8.67 -5.20 3.92
CA LEU A 290 7.63 -5.82 4.74
C LEU A 290 6.55 -4.78 5.05
N TYR A 291 5.34 -5.01 4.54
CA TYR A 291 4.18 -4.16 4.80
C TYR A 291 3.37 -4.72 5.97
N PRO A 292 3.25 -4.02 7.12
CA PRO A 292 2.55 -4.53 8.30
C PRO A 292 1.10 -4.88 7.97
N SER A 293 0.72 -6.15 8.16
CA SER A 293 -0.60 -6.63 7.79
C SER A 293 -0.92 -7.99 8.41
N SER A 294 -2.21 -8.24 8.64
CA SER A 294 -2.75 -9.52 9.10
C SER A 294 -3.57 -10.14 7.97
N THR A 295 -2.93 -10.95 7.13
CA THR A 295 -3.55 -11.68 6.02
C THR A 295 -3.18 -13.15 6.08
N ARG A 296 -3.86 -13.99 5.29
CA ARG A 296 -3.61 -15.44 5.23
C ARG A 296 -2.20 -15.83 4.78
N PHE A 297 -1.43 -14.89 4.22
CA PHE A 297 -0.06 -15.11 3.76
C PHE A 297 0.96 -14.17 4.44
N THR A 298 0.59 -13.60 5.58
CA THR A 298 1.50 -12.82 6.44
C THR A 298 2.75 -13.63 6.77
N GLN A 299 3.91 -12.99 6.64
CA GLN A 299 5.23 -13.53 6.94
C GLN A 299 5.76 -12.91 8.23
N TYR A 300 6.49 -13.72 9.00
CA TYR A 300 7.29 -13.25 10.12
C TYR A 300 8.73 -12.97 9.65
N ILE A 301 9.29 -11.81 10.00
CA ILE A 301 10.70 -11.48 9.80
C ILE A 301 11.23 -10.85 11.09
N SER A 302 12.12 -11.58 11.77
CA SER A 302 12.67 -11.25 13.09
C SER A 302 13.37 -9.88 13.12
N SER A 303 14.07 -9.54 12.03
CA SER A 303 14.92 -8.37 11.88
C SER A 303 14.18 -7.07 11.52
N LYS A 304 12.91 -7.13 11.13
CA LYS A 304 12.14 -5.92 10.73
C LYS A 304 11.41 -5.31 11.93
N PRO A 305 11.25 -3.97 12.00
CA PRO A 305 10.58 -3.29 13.12
C PRO A 305 9.14 -3.79 13.36
N ALA A 306 8.37 -3.92 12.28
CA ALA A 306 7.11 -4.65 12.29
C ALA A 306 7.43 -6.11 11.94
N LYS A 307 7.28 -7.02 12.91
CA LYS A 307 7.69 -8.41 12.72
C LYS A 307 6.78 -9.22 11.80
N TYR A 308 5.54 -8.78 11.59
CA TYR A 308 4.53 -9.49 10.81
C TYR A 308 3.99 -8.61 9.69
N GLY A 309 3.99 -9.12 8.46
CA GLY A 309 3.41 -8.40 7.32
C GLY A 309 3.44 -9.15 6.01
N ILE A 310 2.98 -8.49 4.95
CA ILE A 310 3.12 -8.96 3.57
C ILE A 310 4.54 -8.66 3.11
N ARG A 311 5.28 -9.69 2.71
CA ARG A 311 6.61 -9.53 2.11
C ARG A 311 6.47 -9.24 0.62
N ILE A 312 7.11 -8.16 0.16
CA ILE A 312 7.15 -7.74 -1.24
C ILE A 312 8.62 -7.60 -1.65
N TRP A 313 9.00 -8.27 -2.72
CA TRP A 313 10.31 -8.08 -3.36
C TRP A 313 10.20 -6.97 -4.38
N TRP A 314 11.05 -5.95 -4.26
CA TRP A 314 11.11 -4.85 -5.19
C TRP A 314 12.40 -4.89 -5.97
N ILE A 315 12.32 -4.60 -7.27
CA ILE A 315 13.46 -4.14 -8.05
C ILE A 315 13.30 -2.64 -8.30
N CYS A 316 14.33 -1.88 -7.93
CA CYS A 316 14.34 -0.42 -7.99
C CYS A 316 15.58 0.10 -8.71
N ASP A 317 15.48 1.28 -9.31
CA ASP A 317 16.65 2.05 -9.75
C ASP A 317 17.45 2.51 -8.52
N ALA A 318 18.72 2.12 -8.45
CA ALA A 318 19.57 2.39 -7.29
C ALA A 318 19.90 3.88 -7.12
N GLU A 319 19.91 4.65 -8.21
CA GLU A 319 20.29 6.07 -8.17
C GLU A 319 19.10 6.97 -7.84
N ASN A 320 17.91 6.63 -8.33
CA ASN A 320 16.71 7.48 -8.22
C ASN A 320 15.64 6.92 -7.28
N ALA A 321 15.88 5.76 -6.67
CA ALA A 321 14.94 5.05 -5.80
C ALA A 321 13.56 4.79 -6.46
N TYR A 322 13.52 4.71 -7.79
CA TYR A 322 12.27 4.49 -8.53
C TYR A 322 11.93 3.00 -8.55
N PRO A 323 10.73 2.58 -8.10
CA PRO A 323 10.32 1.18 -8.15
C PRO A 323 9.93 0.78 -9.58
N LEU A 324 10.54 -0.28 -10.10
CA LEU A 324 10.26 -0.80 -11.44
C LEU A 324 9.18 -1.89 -11.40
N GLN A 325 9.34 -2.85 -10.48
CA GLN A 325 8.41 -3.97 -10.32
C GLN A 325 8.43 -4.50 -8.89
N GLY A 326 7.24 -4.76 -8.36
CA GLY A 326 7.04 -5.37 -7.04
C GLY A 326 6.38 -6.73 -7.15
N ILE A 327 6.91 -7.72 -6.44
CA ILE A 327 6.41 -9.09 -6.42
C ILE A 327 6.03 -9.46 -4.98
N MET A 328 4.74 -9.65 -4.75
CA MET A 328 4.22 -10.08 -3.46
C MET A 328 4.47 -11.57 -3.25
N TYR A 329 4.93 -11.92 -2.04
CA TYR A 329 5.07 -13.31 -1.62
C TYR A 329 3.79 -13.80 -0.93
N THR A 330 3.16 -14.82 -1.51
CA THR A 330 1.89 -15.41 -1.05
C THR A 330 2.07 -16.75 -0.31
N GLY A 331 3.32 -17.12 0.01
CA GLY A 331 3.65 -18.35 0.73
C GLY A 331 4.07 -19.49 -0.20
N LYS A 332 3.99 -20.72 0.30
CA LYS A 332 4.22 -21.95 -0.46
C LYS A 332 2.89 -22.52 -0.94
N THR A 333 2.94 -23.24 -2.06
CA THR A 333 1.86 -24.09 -2.58
C THR A 333 2.47 -25.48 -2.76
N ASP A 334 1.88 -26.48 -2.09
CA ASP A 334 2.33 -27.88 -2.11
C ASP A 334 3.82 -28.10 -1.79
N ASN A 335 4.31 -27.45 -0.73
CA ASN A 335 5.69 -27.52 -0.24
C ASN A 335 6.78 -27.02 -1.23
N THR A 336 6.38 -26.58 -2.42
CA THR A 336 7.22 -25.84 -3.35
C THR A 336 7.07 -24.34 -3.13
N ARG A 337 8.20 -23.60 -3.18
CA ARG A 337 8.15 -22.14 -3.26
C ARG A 337 7.43 -21.77 -4.55
N GLU A 338 6.45 -20.86 -4.47
CA GLU A 338 5.78 -20.35 -5.65
C GLU A 338 6.81 -19.77 -6.63
N LYS A 339 6.87 -20.37 -7.83
CA LYS A 339 7.60 -19.80 -8.95
C LYS A 339 6.68 -18.81 -9.63
N ILE A 340 6.88 -17.53 -9.34
CA ILE A 340 6.13 -16.46 -9.99
C ILE A 340 6.61 -16.42 -11.45
N ARG A 341 5.80 -16.97 -12.35
CA ARG A 341 6.05 -16.95 -13.78
C ARG A 341 5.85 -15.52 -14.25
N VAL A 342 6.95 -14.80 -14.48
CA VAL A 342 6.92 -13.62 -15.34
C VAL A 342 6.60 -14.15 -16.74
N LYS A 343 5.42 -13.82 -17.29
CA LYS A 343 5.14 -14.10 -18.70
C LYS A 343 6.08 -13.21 -19.51
N GLU A 344 6.97 -13.84 -20.27
CA GLU A 344 7.86 -13.20 -21.25
C GLU A 344 7.08 -12.47 -22.35
#